data_AF-A0A2V6YZH4-F1
#
_entry.id   AF-A0A2V6YZH4-F1
#
_cell.length_a   1.000
_cell.length_b   1.000
_cell.length_c   1.000
_cell.angle_alpha   90.00
_cell.angle_beta   90.00
_cell.angle_gamma   90.00
#
_symmetry.space_group_name_H-M   'P 1'
#
loop_
_entity.id
_entity.type
_entity.pdbx_description
1 polymer ?
#
loop_
_entity_poly.entity_id
_entity_poly.type
_entity_poly.pdbx_seq_one_letter_code
_entity_poly.pdbx_strand_id
1 'polypeptide(L)' 'MRQALRKLEAQILREALQRYGTQSKAARHLGVAQATIARKTKLYRLDA' A
#
# COMPACT_ATOMS: atom_id res chain seq x y z
N MET A 1 -17.70 -9.12 -3.01
CA MET A 1 -17.25 -7.73 -3.30
C MET A 1 -16.11 -7.24 -2.39
N ARG A 2 -16.26 -7.23 -1.05
CA ARG A 2 -15.22 -6.70 -0.13
C ARG A 2 -13.85 -7.39 -0.21
N GLN A 3 -13.81 -8.71 -0.46
CA GLN A 3 -12.53 -9.43 -0.59
C GLN A 3 -11.77 -9.09 -1.88
N ALA A 4 -12.49 -8.92 -3.00
CA ALA A 4 -11.87 -8.55 -4.28
C ALA A 4 -11.22 -7.15 -4.19
N LEU A 5 -11.90 -6.19 -3.55
CA LEU A 5 -11.35 -4.87 -3.28
C LEU A 5 -10.08 -4.93 -2.41
N ARG A 6 -10.06 -5.77 -1.37
CA ARG A 6 -8.87 -5.96 -0.52
C ARG A 6 -7.68 -6.54 -1.29
N LYS A 7 -7.93 -7.51 -2.18
CA LYS A 7 -6.88 -8.09 -3.03
C LYS A 7 -6.29 -7.04 -3.97
N LEU A 8 -7.16 -6.27 -4.64
CA LEU A 8 -6.73 -5.19 -5.53
C LEU A 8 -5.94 -4.11 -4.76
N GLU A 9 -6.43 -3.70 -3.60
CA GLU A 9 -5.75 -2.69 -2.78
C GLU A 9 -4.37 -3.18 -2.31
N ALA A 10 -4.26 -4.45 -1.89
CA ALA A 10 -2.97 -5.04 -1.52
C ALA A 10 -1.98 -5.09 -2.70
N GLN A 11 -2.47 -5.39 -3.90
CA GLN A 11 -1.66 -5.40 -5.12
C GLN A 11 -1.13 -3.99 -5.44
N ILE A 12 -2.01 -2.98 -5.45
CA ILE A 12 -1.62 -1.58 -5.68
C ILE A 12 -0.56 -1.13 -4.66
N LEU A 13 -0.75 -1.47 -3.38
CA LEU A 13 0.20 -1.10 -2.34
C LEU A 13 1.57 -1.77 -2.55
N ARG A 14 1.58 -3.06 -2.90
CA ARG A 14 2.81 -3.82 -3.19
C ARG A 14 3.57 -3.22 -4.37
N GLU A 15 2.88 -2.95 -5.47
CA GLU A 15 3.49 -2.35 -6.67
C GLU A 15 4.07 -0.96 -6.36
N ALA A 16 3.34 -0.13 -5.62
CA ALA A 16 3.84 1.18 -5.21
C ALA A 16 5.08 1.08 -4.30
N LEU A 17 5.06 0.18 -3.32
CA LEU A 17 6.22 -0.02 -2.43
C LEU A 17 7.44 -0.55 -3.20
N GLN A 18 7.25 -1.49 -4.12
CA GLN A 18 8.33 -2.00 -4.98
C GLN A 18 8.89 -0.93 -5.92
N ARG A 19 8.03 -0.10 -6.53
CA ARG A 19 8.44 0.92 -7.49
C ARG A 19 9.11 2.13 -6.84
N TYR A 20 8.64 2.55 -5.67
CA TYR A 20 9.07 3.80 -5.04
C TYR A 20 10.00 3.59 -3.83
N GLY A 21 10.13 2.36 -3.33
CA GLY A 21 11.11 1.93 -2.32
C GLY A 21 10.78 2.33 -0.88
N THR A 22 10.17 3.49 -0.65
CA THR A 22 9.79 3.94 0.70
C THR A 22 8.30 4.24 0.82
N GLN A 23 7.75 4.07 2.02
CA GLN A 23 6.35 4.39 2.31
C GLN A 23 6.02 5.85 2.02
N SER A 24 6.95 6.77 2.28
CA SER A 24 6.76 8.21 2.01
C SER A 24 6.64 8.49 0.50
N LYS A 25 7.51 7.89 -0.33
CA LYS A 25 7.45 8.05 -1.78
C LYS A 25 6.20 7.37 -2.37
N ALA A 26 5.84 6.18 -1.90
CA ALA A 26 4.61 5.49 -2.30
C ALA A 26 3.35 6.30 -1.93
N ALA A 27 3.30 6.86 -0.72
CA ALA A 27 2.20 7.71 -0.26
C ALA A 27 2.02 8.95 -1.14
N ARG A 28 3.12 9.63 -1.47
CA ARG A 28 3.11 10.80 -2.36
C ARG A 28 2.59 10.44 -3.76
N HIS A 29 2.97 9.28 -4.29
CA HIS A 29 2.48 8.83 -5.59
C HIS A 29 1.00 8.45 -5.58
N LEU A 30 0.55 7.77 -4.52
CA LEU A 30 -0.84 7.31 -4.38
C LEU A 30 -1.81 8.40 -3.91
N GLY A 31 -1.33 9.60 -3.59
CA GLY A 31 -2.18 10.71 -3.13
C GLY A 31 -2.81 10.47 -1.76
N VAL A 32 -2.13 9.72 -0.87
CA VAL A 32 -2.62 9.41 0.48
C VAL A 32 -1.57 9.76 1.54
N ALA A 33 -1.98 9.83 2.81
CA ALA A 33 -1.04 10.01 3.90
C ALA A 33 -0.12 8.79 4.08
N GLN A 34 1.12 9.01 4.50
CA GLN A 34 2.06 7.90 4.81
C GLN A 34 1.50 6.95 5.89
N ALA A 35 0.78 7.49 6.88
CA ALA A 35 0.11 6.67 7.90
C ALA A 35 -0.91 5.69 7.30
N THR A 36 -1.58 6.05 6.20
CA THR A 36 -2.48 5.15 5.46
C THR A 36 -1.72 3.99 4.83
N ILE A 37 -0.56 4.26 4.22
CA ILE A 37 0.32 3.21 3.69
C ILE A 37 0.81 2.31 4.81
N ALA A 38 1.30 2.86 5.92
CA ALA A 38 1.78 2.08 7.06
C ALA A 38 0.69 1.16 7.63
N ARG A 39 -0.52 1.70 7.86
CA ARG A 39 -1.68 0.91 8.34
C ARG A 39 -2.06 -0.20 7.36
N LYS A 40 -2.14 0.09 6.07
CA LYS A 40 -2.54 -0.89 5.05
C LYS A 40 -1.45 -1.94 4.78
N THR A 41 -0.18 -1.57 4.88
CA THR A 41 0.96 -2.50 4.77
C THR A 41 0.86 -3.57 5.85
N LYS A 42 0.64 -3.17 7.11
CA LYS A 42 0.41 -4.10 8.23
C LYS A 42 -0.85 -4.95 8.03
N LEU A 43 -1.95 -4.31 7.59
CA LEU A 43 -3.22 -5.00 7.35
C LEU A 43 -3.09 -6.13 6.33
N TYR A 44 -2.27 -5.92 5.30
CA TYR A 44 -2.06 -6.86 4.20
C TYR A 44 -0.78 -7.70 4.34
N ARG A 45 -0.04 -7.55 5.44
CA ARG A 45 1.23 -8.27 5.69
C ARG A 45 2.21 -8.10 4.53
N LEU A 46 2.42 -6.85 4.13
CA LEU A 46 3.34 -6.45 3.04
C LEU A 46 4.70 -5.95 3.57
N ASP A 47 4.85 -5.91 4.89
CA ASP A 47 6.10 -5.76 5.61
C ASP A 47 6.87 -7.09 5.58
N ALA A 48 7.79 -7.21 4.63
CA ALA A 48 8.82 -8.25 4.60
C ALA A 48 9.96 -7.89 5.55
#